data_AF-A0A2S5X2D6-F1
#
_entry.id   AF-A0A2S5X2D6-F1
#
_cell.length_a   1.000
_cell.length_b   1.000
_cell.length_c   1.000
_cell.angle_alpha   90.00
_cell.angle_beta   90.00
_cell.angle_gamma   90.00
#
_symmetry.space_group_name_H-M   'P 1'
#
loop_
_entity.id
_entity.type
_entity.pdbx_description
1 polymer ?
#
loop_
_entity_poly.entity_id
_entity_poly.type
_entity_poly.pdbx_seq_one_letter_code
_entity_poly.pdbx_strand_id
1 'polypeptide(L)'
;MSAAGAAKGGRPRGRAGDELERVILDLLDNRAKGATICPSEAARAVGGDEWRDDMDAARAAAQRLVDAGEVDITQGGEVIDGATAKGPIRIRRR
;
A
#
# COMPACT_ATOMS: atom_id res chain seq x y z
N MET A 1 -24.62 13.06 27.10
CA MET A 1 -24.89 12.05 26.05
C MET A 1 -24.42 12.63 24.73
N SER A 2 -23.17 12.38 24.33
CA SER A 2 -22.65 12.85 23.05
C SER A 2 -22.58 11.69 22.09
N ALA A 3 -23.60 11.59 21.24
CA ALA A 3 -23.53 10.84 20.01
C ALA A 3 -23.04 11.78 18.92
N ALA A 4 -21.80 11.56 18.47
CA ALA A 4 -21.33 12.00 17.17
C ALA A 4 -20.48 10.87 16.59
N GLY A 5 -21.15 9.77 16.22
CA GLY A 5 -20.58 8.82 15.28
C GLY A 5 -20.51 9.51 13.93
N ALA A 6 -19.37 10.12 13.62
CA ALA A 6 -19.09 10.59 12.27
C ALA A 6 -19.10 9.35 11.35
N ALA A 7 -19.98 9.37 10.36
CA ALA A 7 -20.01 8.38 9.30
C ALA A 7 -18.60 8.31 8.67
N LYS A 8 -18.03 7.10 8.62
CA LYS A 8 -16.79 6.78 7.90
C LYS A 8 -16.98 7.10 6.41
N GLY A 9 -16.74 8.36 6.03
CA GLY A 9 -16.74 8.81 4.65
C GLY A 9 -15.55 8.20 3.95
N GLY A 10 -15.73 7.04 3.33
CA GLY A 10 -14.69 6.38 2.54
C GLY A 10 -14.18 7.34 1.46
N ARG A 11 -12.88 7.63 1.48
CA ARG A 11 -12.21 8.41 0.43
C ARG A 11 -12.52 7.75 -0.92
N PRO A 12 -12.83 8.51 -1.99
CA PRO A 12 -13.14 7.92 -3.29
C PRO A 12 -12.00 7.00 -3.73
N ARG A 13 -12.33 5.72 -3.95
CA ARG A 13 -11.38 4.60 -4.13
C ARG A 13 -10.31 4.86 -5.20
N GLY A 14 -10.64 5.61 -6.26
CA GLY A 14 -9.71 5.95 -7.33
C GLY A 14 -8.61 6.94 -6.91
N ARG A 15 -8.98 8.04 -6.25
CA ARG A 15 -8.02 9.10 -5.88
C ARG A 15 -7.03 8.63 -4.80
N ALA A 16 -7.50 7.79 -3.88
CA ALA A 16 -6.64 7.17 -2.87
C ALA A 16 -5.67 6.14 -3.49
N GLY A 17 -6.11 5.39 -4.51
CA GLY A 17 -5.27 4.44 -5.24
C GLY A 17 -4.06 5.10 -5.91
N ASP A 18 -4.27 6.18 -6.65
CA ASP A 18 -3.21 6.92 -7.35
C ASP A 18 -2.24 7.62 -6.37
N GLU A 19 -2.74 8.01 -5.19
CA GLU A 19 -1.93 8.55 -4.10
C GLU A 19 -1.04 7.46 -3.47
N LEU A 20 -1.61 6.28 -3.22
CA LEU A 20 -0.88 5.14 -2.66
C LEU A 20 0.24 4.64 -3.59
N GLU A 21 0.03 4.62 -4.90
CA GLU A 21 1.08 4.23 -5.86
C GLU A 21 2.28 5.17 -5.79
N ARG A 22 2.03 6.49 -5.81
CA ARG A 22 3.10 7.49 -5.68
C ARG A 22 3.84 7.35 -4.36
N VAL A 23 3.10 7.22 -3.26
CA VAL A 23 3.70 7.04 -1.93
C VAL A 23 4.53 5.76 -1.84
N ILE A 24 4.09 4.65 -2.46
CA ILE A 24 4.88 3.41 -2.50
C ILE A 24 6.23 3.66 -3.20
N LEU A 25 6.22 4.32 -4.36
CA LEU A 25 7.45 4.63 -5.10
C LEU A 25 8.35 5.59 -4.31
N ASP A 26 7.79 6.67 -3.77
CA ASP A 26 8.54 7.65 -2.96
C ASP A 26 9.19 6.98 -1.75
N LEU A 27 8.47 6.10 -1.04
CA LEU A 27 9.00 5.38 0.12
C LEU A 27 10.14 4.41 -0.26
N LEU A 28 10.09 3.82 -1.46
CA LEU A 28 11.14 2.94 -1.96
C LEU A 28 12.36 3.74 -2.42
N ASP A 29 12.15 4.84 -3.13
CA ASP A 29 13.22 5.70 -3.66
C ASP A 29 14.00 6.40 -2.54
N ASN A 30 13.37 6.63 -1.38
CA ASN A 30 14.03 7.15 -0.18
C ASN A 30 14.78 6.09 0.65
N ARG A 31 14.87 4.83 0.18
CA ARG A 31 15.61 3.75 0.87
C ARG A 31 16.85 3.33 0.10
N ALA A 32 17.74 2.63 0.80
CA ALA A 32 18.89 1.97 0.17
C ALA A 32 18.43 0.96 -0.90
N LYS A 33 19.24 0.77 -1.94
CA LYS A 33 18.97 -0.19 -3.02
C LYS A 33 18.68 -1.59 -2.45
N GLY A 34 17.60 -2.22 -2.92
CA GLY A 34 17.16 -3.55 -2.48
C GLY A 34 16.42 -3.58 -1.15
N ALA A 35 16.26 -2.44 -0.46
CA ALA A 35 15.37 -2.34 0.68
C ALA A 35 13.91 -2.56 0.26
N THR A 36 13.09 -2.93 1.24
CA THR A 36 11.66 -3.22 1.02
C THR A 36 10.79 -2.39 1.94
N ILE A 37 9.53 -2.17 1.57
CA ILE A 37 8.46 -1.66 2.43
C ILE A 37 7.35 -2.71 2.61
N CYS A 38 6.36 -2.47 3.46
CA CYS A 38 5.08 -3.20 3.43
C CYS A 38 3.89 -2.28 3.08
N PRO A 39 2.74 -2.82 2.66
CA PRO A 39 1.57 -2.01 2.30
C PRO A 39 1.10 -1.05 3.40
N SER A 40 1.23 -1.47 4.67
CA SER A 40 0.82 -0.65 5.80
C SER A 40 1.67 0.61 6.00
N GLU A 41 2.89 0.67 5.46
CA GLU A 41 3.71 1.90 5.51
C GLU A 41 3.12 2.97 4.58
N ALA A 42 2.77 2.58 3.35
CA ALA A 42 2.09 3.48 2.41
C ALA A 42 0.69 3.88 2.92
N ALA A 43 -0.08 2.93 3.44
CA ALA A 43 -1.39 3.21 4.03
C ALA A 43 -1.31 4.21 5.18
N ARG A 44 -0.31 4.09 6.07
CA ARG A 44 -0.10 5.07 7.17
C ARG A 44 0.25 6.45 6.65
N ALA A 45 1.08 6.54 5.62
CA ALA A 45 1.47 7.81 5.03
C ALA A 45 0.28 8.55 4.37
N VAL A 46 -0.69 7.82 3.80
CA VAL A 46 -1.88 8.42 3.17
C VAL A 46 -3.05 8.63 4.14
N GLY A 47 -3.37 7.60 4.93
CA GLY A 47 -4.58 7.53 5.75
C GLY A 47 -4.43 8.00 7.20
N GLY A 48 -3.20 8.30 7.65
CA GLY A 48 -2.94 8.76 9.02
C GLY A 48 -3.47 7.76 10.06
N ASP A 49 -4.30 8.22 11.01
CA ASP A 49 -4.88 7.37 12.07
C ASP A 49 -5.85 6.31 11.53
N GLU A 50 -6.47 6.57 10.36
CA GLU A 50 -7.50 5.72 9.75
C GLU A 50 -6.92 4.75 8.71
N TRP A 51 -5.59 4.63 8.63
CA TRP A 51 -4.85 3.85 7.63
C TRP A 51 -5.29 2.39 7.47
N ARG A 52 -5.92 1.81 8.50
CA ARG A 52 -6.40 0.42 8.44
C ARG A 52 -7.46 0.24 7.36
N ASP A 53 -8.26 1.27 7.10
CA ASP A 53 -9.30 1.25 6.07
C ASP A 53 -8.70 1.29 4.65
N ASP A 54 -7.44 1.73 4.51
CA ASP A 54 -6.71 1.81 3.24
C ASP A 54 -5.88 0.56 2.93
N MET A 55 -5.87 -0.46 3.79
CA MET A 55 -5.02 -1.65 3.61
C MET A 55 -5.28 -2.39 2.30
N ASP A 56 -6.55 -2.60 1.94
CA ASP A 56 -6.91 -3.25 0.67
C ASP A 56 -6.53 -2.38 -0.52
N ALA A 57 -6.71 -1.06 -0.40
CA ALA A 57 -6.31 -0.11 -1.44
C ALA A 57 -4.78 -0.09 -1.63
N ALA A 58 -4.00 -0.20 -0.55
CA ALA A 58 -2.54 -0.23 -0.59
C ALA A 58 -2.03 -1.51 -1.24
N ARG A 59 -2.65 -2.67 -0.96
CA ARG A 59 -2.33 -3.93 -1.66
C ARG A 59 -2.67 -3.85 -3.14
N ALA A 60 -3.84 -3.28 -3.49
CA ALA A 60 -4.23 -3.10 -4.89
C ALA A 60 -3.30 -2.14 -5.64
N ALA A 61 -2.84 -1.06 -5.00
CA ALA A 61 -1.85 -0.13 -5.56
C ALA A 61 -0.51 -0.82 -5.82
N ALA A 62 -0.02 -1.61 -4.85
CA ALA A 62 1.19 -2.39 -5.04
C ALA A 62 1.07 -3.36 -6.23
N GLN A 63 -0.08 -4.03 -6.39
CA GLN A 63 -0.33 -4.91 -7.53
C GLN A 63 -0.31 -4.15 -8.87
N ARG A 64 -0.95 -2.97 -8.95
CA ARG A 64 -0.90 -2.15 -10.18
C ARG A 64 0.51 -1.74 -10.55
N LEU A 65 1.37 -1.48 -9.56
CA LEU A 65 2.80 -1.20 -9.79
C LEU A 65 3.59 -2.44 -10.24
N VAL A 66 3.21 -3.64 -9.79
CA VAL A 66 3.77 -4.90 -10.33
C VAL A 66 3.40 -5.04 -11.80
N ASP A 67 2.12 -4.81 -12.14
CA ASP A 67 1.61 -4.90 -13.50
C ASP A 67 2.25 -3.84 -14.42
N ALA A 68 2.54 -2.65 -13.90
CA ALA A 68 3.28 -1.59 -14.59
C ALA A 68 4.80 -1.86 -14.71
N GLY A 69 5.31 -2.90 -14.04
CA GLY A 69 6.71 -3.28 -14.11
C GLY A 69 7.65 -2.47 -13.21
N GLU A 70 7.11 -1.77 -12.21
CA GLU A 70 7.86 -0.85 -11.35
C GLU A 70 8.41 -1.55 -10.08
N VAL A 71 7.66 -2.51 -9.53
CA VAL A 71 8.00 -3.16 -8.26
C VAL A 71 7.84 -4.68 -8.33
N ASP A 72 8.48 -5.36 -7.40
CA ASP A 72 8.17 -6.75 -7.04
C ASP A 72 7.46 -6.80 -5.69
N ILE A 73 6.51 -7.73 -5.57
CA ILE A 73 5.96 -8.14 -4.27
C ILE A 73 6.63 -9.45 -3.86
N THR A 74 7.10 -9.50 -2.61
CA THR A 74 7.72 -10.71 -2.06
C THR A 74 7.06 -11.16 -0.76
N GLN A 75 7.13 -12.47 -0.49
CA GLN A 75 6.72 -13.07 0.77
C GLN A 75 7.73 -14.15 1.14
N GLY A 76 8.30 -14.06 2.35
CA GLY A 76 9.41 -14.96 2.73
C GLY A 76 10.67 -14.80 1.89
N GLY A 77 10.84 -13.66 1.18
CA GLY A 77 11.98 -13.39 0.30
C GLY A 77 11.73 -13.74 -1.17
N GLU A 78 10.74 -14.58 -1.45
CA GLU A 78 10.40 -15.03 -2.81
C GLU A 78 9.43 -14.06 -3.49
N VAL A 79 9.61 -13.82 -4.79
CA VAL A 79 8.67 -13.04 -5.61
C VAL A 79 7.39 -13.86 -5.79
N ILE A 80 6.25 -13.24 -5.50
CA ILE A 80 4.93 -13.89 -5.56
C ILE A 80 3.92 -12.99 -6.27
N ASP A 81 2.78 -13.58 -6.64
CA ASP A 81 1.60 -12.82 -7.06
C ASP A 81 0.94 -12.13 -5.84
N GLY A 82 0.95 -10.80 -5.85
CA GLY A 82 0.38 -9.98 -4.78
C GLY A 82 -1.14 -10.04 -4.69
N ALA A 83 -1.83 -10.35 -5.79
CA ALA A 83 -3.30 -10.41 -5.84
C ALA A 83 -3.86 -11.60 -5.04
N THR A 84 -3.09 -12.68 -4.93
CA THR A 84 -3.49 -13.91 -4.22
C THR A 84 -2.77 -14.08 -2.87
N ALA A 85 -1.81 -13.22 -2.56
CA ALA A 85 -1.00 -13.26 -1.35
C ALA A 85 -1.84 -13.13 -0.07
N LYS A 86 -1.70 -14.09 0.84
CA LYS A 86 -2.30 -14.04 2.19
C LYS A 86 -1.25 -13.71 3.23
N GLY A 87 -1.57 -12.77 4.12
CA GLY A 87 -0.69 -12.38 5.22
C GLY A 87 0.29 -11.26 4.84
N PRO A 88 1.40 -11.11 5.60
CA PRO A 88 2.38 -10.04 5.40
C PRO A 88 3.16 -10.21 4.11
N ILE A 89 3.20 -9.14 3.32
CA ILE A 89 4.00 -9.04 2.10
C ILE A 89 4.98 -7.87 2.19
N ARG A 90 6.03 -7.93 1.37
CA ARG A 90 6.99 -6.85 1.18
C ARG A 90 6.93 -6.37 -0.27
N ILE A 91 7.25 -5.11 -0.49
CA ILE A 91 7.32 -4.47 -1.80
C ILE A 91 8.76 -3.97 -1.98
N ARG A 92 9.37 -4.18 -3.14
CA ARG A 92 10.72 -3.69 -3.46
C ARG A 92 10.77 -3.11 -4.87
N ARG A 93 11.68 -2.17 -5.10
CA ARG A 93 11.97 -1.66 -6.44
C ARG A 93 12.57 -2.76 -7.32
N ARG A 94 12.22 -2.78 -8.61
CA ARG A 94 12.92 -3.59 -9.61
C ARG A 94 14.25 -2.97 -10.01
#